data_AF-A0A1Q8BIV2-F1
#
_entry.id   AF-A0A1Q8BIV2-F1
#
_cell.length_a   1.000
_cell.length_b   1.000
_cell.length_c   1.000
_cell.angle_alpha   90.00
_cell.angle_beta   90.00
_cell.angle_gamma   90.00
#
_symmetry.space_group_name_H-M   'P 1'
#
loop_
_entity.id
_entity.type
_entity.pdbx_description
1 polymer ?
#
loop_
_entity_poly.entity_id
_entity_poly.type
_entity_poly.pdbx_seq_one_letter_code
_entity_poly.pdbx_strand_id
1 'polypeptide(L)'
;MVGWGFAFGRGFVVLLWSIVWAIVAGIVGVLVIGGSLSSLVSNPTAVTSNPTGFITGFLAASFLGIFLIIFIAVIGLYATIVKVAVDGALSQLEKSGQYNRGSSSTGSQSMGSQPTLVAPAMRKFCANCGTALPGGTTKCPNCGATL
;
A
#
# COMPACT_ATOMS: atom_id res chain seq x y z
N MET A 1 22.88 5.54 -0.71
CA MET A 1 22.22 6.82 -0.36
C MET A 1 21.00 6.95 -1.24
N VAL A 2 19.80 6.95 -0.65
CA VAL A 2 18.55 7.08 -1.43
C VAL A 2 18.59 8.39 -2.22
N GLY A 3 18.37 8.30 -3.53
CA GLY A 3 18.37 9.46 -4.41
C GLY A 3 17.19 10.36 -4.05
N TRP A 4 17.48 11.48 -3.37
CA TRP A 4 16.48 12.43 -2.90
C TRP A 4 15.50 12.89 -4.01
N GLY A 5 15.97 12.97 -5.26
CA GLY A 5 15.12 13.32 -6.41
C GLY A 5 13.99 12.33 -6.71
N PHE A 6 14.19 11.03 -6.47
CA PHE A 6 13.14 10.02 -6.65
C PHE A 6 12.05 10.12 -5.57
N ALA A 7 12.43 10.46 -4.34
CA ALA A 7 11.51 10.67 -3.24
C ALA A 7 10.66 11.93 -3.44
N PHE A 8 11.26 13.03 -3.92
CA PHE A 8 10.53 14.28 -4.19
C PHE A 8 9.49 14.14 -5.31
N GLY A 9 9.84 13.44 -6.41
CA GLY A 9 8.90 13.23 -7.51
C GLY A 9 7.62 12.49 -7.08
N ARG A 10 7.76 11.46 -6.23
CA ARG A 10 6.60 10.73 -5.70
C ARG A 10 5.83 11.50 -4.62
N GLY A 11 6.53 12.29 -3.79
CA GLY A 11 5.88 13.19 -2.85
C GLY A 11 5.00 14.23 -3.55
N PHE A 12 5.43 14.75 -4.69
CA PHE A 12 4.64 15.72 -5.47
C PHE A 12 3.34 15.13 -6.03
N VAL A 13 3.35 13.86 -6.47
CA VAL A 13 2.14 13.17 -6.95
C VAL A 13 1.13 12.98 -5.81
N VAL A 14 1.60 12.62 -4.62
CA VAL A 14 0.74 12.50 -3.43
C VAL A 14 0.17 13.87 -3.03
N LEU A 15 0.96 14.94 -3.15
CA LEU A 15 0.50 16.31 -2.89
C LEU A 15 -0.55 16.78 -3.90
N LEU A 16 -0.40 16.47 -5.20
CA LEU A 16 -1.44 16.78 -6.18
C LEU A 16 -2.75 16.07 -5.85
N TRP A 17 -2.66 14.79 -5.48
CA TRP A 17 -3.83 14.00 -5.10
C TRP A 17 -4.47 14.48 -3.80
N SER A 18 -3.68 14.95 -2.83
CA SER A 18 -4.23 15.52 -1.59
C SER A 18 -5.02 16.81 -1.86
N ILE A 19 -4.57 17.64 -2.81
CA ILE A 19 -5.31 18.83 -3.26
C ILE A 19 -6.66 18.42 -3.87
N VAL A 20 -6.69 17.37 -4.71
CA VAL A 20 -7.95 16.86 -5.28
C VAL A 20 -8.92 16.43 -4.19
N TRP A 21 -8.47 15.63 -3.21
CA TRP A 21 -9.32 15.21 -2.09
C TRP A 21 -9.74 16.38 -1.21
N ALA A 22 -8.90 17.40 -1.03
CA ALA A 22 -9.26 18.61 -0.30
C ALA A 22 -10.37 19.40 -1.02
N ILE A 23 -10.33 19.48 -2.36
CA ILE A 23 -11.41 20.10 -3.15
C ILE A 23 -12.71 19.30 -3.01
N VAL A 24 -12.65 17.97 -3.15
CA VAL A 24 -13.82 17.10 -3.00
C VAL A 24 -14.44 17.23 -1.61
N ALA A 25 -13.61 17.17 -0.56
CA ALA A 25 -14.04 17.34 0.82
C ALA A 25 -14.61 18.75 1.05
N GLY A 26 -13.99 19.78 0.45
CA GLY A 26 -14.49 21.16 0.49
C GLY A 26 -15.88 21.30 -0.13
N ILE A 27 -16.13 20.71 -1.29
CA ILE A 27 -17.46 20.73 -1.95
C ILE A 27 -18.50 20.05 -1.05
N VAL A 28 -18.18 18.87 -0.51
CA VAL A 28 -19.07 18.16 0.42
C VAL A 28 -19.35 19.01 1.66
N GLY A 29 -18.33 19.67 2.20
CA GLY A 29 -18.47 20.58 3.33
C GLY A 29 -19.38 21.77 3.05
N VAL A 30 -19.23 22.40 1.88
CA VAL A 30 -20.09 23.50 1.43
C VAL A 30 -21.54 23.03 1.27
N LEU A 31 -21.79 21.81 0.80
CA LEU A 31 -23.16 21.30 0.68
C LEU A 31 -23.81 21.05 2.04
N VAL A 32 -23.07 20.48 3.00
CA VAL A 32 -23.61 20.17 4.33
C VAL A 32 -23.77 21.43 5.18
N ILE A 33 -22.76 22.29 5.22
CA ILE A 33 -22.74 23.52 6.03
C ILE A 33 -23.48 24.66 5.32
N GLY A 34 -23.35 24.78 4.00
CA GLY A 34 -24.11 25.74 3.21
C GLY A 34 -25.61 25.38 3.16
N GLY A 35 -25.96 24.09 3.20
CA GLY A 35 -27.33 23.64 3.34
C GLY A 35 -27.97 24.11 4.65
N SER A 36 -27.26 24.01 5.78
CA SER A 36 -27.74 24.53 7.06
C SER A 36 -27.81 26.07 7.09
N LEU A 37 -26.87 26.79 6.49
CA LEU A 37 -26.97 28.26 6.31
C LEU A 37 -28.13 28.68 5.40
N SER A 38 -28.45 27.92 4.35
CA SER A 38 -29.54 28.25 3.44
C SER A 38 -30.92 28.23 4.12
N SER A 39 -31.08 27.38 5.15
CA SER A 39 -32.30 27.31 5.96
C SER A 39 -32.55 28.60 6.76
N LEU A 40 -31.47 29.26 7.20
CA LEU A 40 -31.52 30.55 7.90
C LEU A 40 -31.98 31.69 6.98
N VAL A 41 -31.45 31.71 5.75
CA VAL A 41 -31.77 32.75 4.76
C VAL A 41 -33.19 32.60 4.23
N SER A 42 -33.65 31.37 4.03
CA SER A 42 -34.99 31.10 3.51
C SER A 42 -36.09 31.25 4.56
N ASN A 43 -35.81 31.03 5.84
CA ASN A 43 -36.80 31.13 6.93
C ASN A 43 -36.22 31.83 8.17
N PRO A 44 -36.01 33.16 8.14
CA PRO A 44 -35.36 33.89 9.23
C PRO A 44 -36.19 33.88 10.53
N THR A 45 -37.51 33.74 10.43
CA THR A 45 -38.42 33.70 11.59
C THR A 45 -38.26 32.43 12.43
N ALA A 46 -37.72 31.34 11.85
CA ALA A 46 -37.49 30.08 12.55
C ALA A 46 -36.49 30.24 13.72
N VAL A 47 -35.51 31.14 13.58
CA VAL A 47 -34.55 31.46 14.64
C VAL A 47 -35.21 32.16 15.82
N THR A 48 -36.14 33.06 15.54
CA THR A 48 -36.86 33.81 16.58
C THR A 48 -37.92 32.97 17.28
N SER A 49 -38.57 32.05 16.56
CA SER A 49 -39.62 31.19 17.12
C SER A 49 -39.08 29.99 17.89
N ASN A 50 -37.91 29.46 17.50
CA ASN A 50 -37.28 28.33 18.19
C ASN A 50 -35.74 28.43 18.14
N PRO A 51 -35.16 29.33 18.94
CA PRO A 51 -33.72 29.60 18.91
C PRO A 51 -32.90 28.36 19.29
N THR A 52 -33.37 27.58 20.26
CA THR A 52 -32.68 26.38 20.73
C THR A 52 -32.64 25.30 19.65
N GLY A 53 -33.77 24.98 19.01
CA GLY A 53 -33.83 23.98 17.95
C GLY A 53 -32.98 24.35 16.74
N PHE A 54 -32.96 25.64 16.37
CA PHE A 54 -32.11 26.14 15.30
C PHE A 54 -30.62 25.98 15.61
N ILE A 55 -30.17 26.44 16.79
CA ILE A 55 -28.75 26.36 17.19
C ILE A 55 -28.32 24.89 17.31
N THR A 56 -29.12 24.03 17.94
CA THR A 56 -28.80 22.60 18.06
C THR A 56 -28.75 21.92 16.70
N GLY A 57 -29.69 22.21 15.80
CA GLY A 57 -29.68 21.69 14.43
C GLY A 57 -28.48 22.15 13.62
N PHE A 58 -28.11 23.43 13.73
CA PHE A 58 -26.93 23.99 13.07
C PHE A 58 -25.63 23.37 13.58
N LEU A 59 -25.48 23.23 14.90
CA LEU A 59 -24.31 22.57 15.49
C LEU A 59 -24.24 21.10 15.05
N ALA A 60 -25.35 20.35 15.13
CA ALA A 60 -25.39 18.96 14.72
C ALA A 60 -25.02 18.76 13.23
N ALA A 61 -25.56 19.60 12.34
CA ALA A 61 -25.20 19.59 10.92
C ALA A 61 -23.72 19.95 10.70
N SER A 62 -23.19 20.90 11.47
CA SER A 62 -21.78 21.29 11.40
C SER A 62 -20.85 20.17 11.86
N PHE A 63 -21.16 19.51 12.98
CA PHE A 63 -20.38 18.35 13.46
C PHE A 63 -20.40 17.20 12.47
N LEU A 64 -21.57 16.86 11.91
CA LEU A 64 -21.71 15.84 10.88
C LEU A 64 -20.91 16.22 9.63
N GLY A 65 -21.01 17.46 9.18
CA GLY A 65 -20.28 17.98 8.03
C GLY A 65 -18.77 17.90 8.22
N ILE A 66 -18.25 18.41 9.34
CA ILE A 66 -16.83 18.34 9.68
C ILE A 66 -16.34 16.89 9.73
N PHE A 67 -17.11 16.00 10.34
CA PHE A 67 -16.76 14.59 10.42
C PHE A 67 -16.66 13.95 9.03
N LEU A 68 -17.63 14.21 8.14
CA LEU A 68 -17.62 13.71 6.77
C LEU A 68 -16.47 14.28 5.93
N ILE A 69 -16.19 15.58 6.05
CA ILE A 69 -15.05 16.24 5.38
C ILE A 69 -13.74 15.55 5.77
N ILE A 70 -13.51 15.37 7.07
CA ILE A 70 -12.31 14.73 7.59
C ILE A 70 -12.23 13.27 7.13
N PHE A 71 -13.34 12.53 7.23
CA PHE A 71 -13.38 11.11 6.85
C PHE A 71 -13.05 10.91 5.37
N ILE A 72 -13.62 11.72 4.47
CA ILE A 72 -13.36 11.68 3.03
C ILE A 72 -11.90 12.02 2.74
N ALA A 73 -11.37 13.08 3.36
CA ALA A 73 -9.99 13.50 3.18
C ALA A 73 -9.00 12.41 3.64
N VAL A 74 -9.24 11.79 4.80
CA VAL A 74 -8.38 10.74 5.36
C VAL A 74 -8.41 9.48 4.49
N ILE A 75 -9.60 9.02 4.09
CA ILE A 75 -9.72 7.82 3.24
C ILE A 75 -9.10 8.07 1.86
N GLY A 76 -9.39 9.21 1.26
CA GLY A 76 -8.83 9.59 -0.03
C GLY A 76 -7.31 9.66 0.00
N LEU A 77 -6.76 10.30 1.02
CA LEU A 77 -5.31 10.37 1.22
C LEU A 77 -4.71 8.96 1.42
N TYR A 78 -5.29 8.13 2.28
CA TYR A 78 -4.82 6.76 2.50
C TYR A 78 -4.82 5.94 1.21
N ALA A 79 -5.92 5.97 0.44
CA ALA A 79 -6.03 5.27 -0.83
C ALA A 79 -4.97 5.72 -1.84
N THR A 80 -4.68 7.02 -1.91
CA THR A 80 -3.64 7.56 -2.81
C THR A 80 -2.23 7.15 -2.41
N ILE A 81 -1.93 7.13 -1.11
CA ILE A 81 -0.64 6.66 -0.60
C ILE A 81 -0.44 5.18 -0.96
N VAL A 82 -1.46 4.34 -0.70
CA VAL A 82 -1.40 2.91 -1.03
C VAL A 82 -1.23 2.72 -2.53
N LYS A 83 -1.97 3.44 -3.37
CA LYS A 83 -1.85 3.35 -4.83
C LYS A 83 -0.43 3.69 -5.31
N VAL A 84 0.12 4.83 -4.88
CA VAL A 84 1.47 5.24 -5.26
C VAL A 84 2.54 4.28 -4.73
N ALA A 85 2.34 3.70 -3.55
CA ALA A 85 3.24 2.70 -2.99
C ALA A 85 3.20 1.39 -3.79
N VAL A 86 2.01 0.91 -4.17
CA VAL A 86 1.81 -0.31 -4.96
C VAL A 86 2.36 -0.15 -6.38
N ASP A 87 2.03 0.95 -7.08
CA ASP A 87 2.62 1.28 -8.39
C ASP A 87 4.14 1.39 -8.27
N GLY A 88 4.61 1.90 -7.14
CA GLY A 88 6.02 1.95 -6.80
C GLY A 88 6.68 0.59 -6.66
N ALA A 89 6.07 -0.32 -5.91
CA ALA A 89 6.57 -1.68 -5.74
C ALA A 89 6.53 -2.46 -7.07
N LEU A 90 5.44 -2.32 -7.84
CA LEU A 90 5.30 -2.92 -9.17
C LEU A 90 6.40 -2.45 -10.13
N SER A 91 6.70 -1.15 -10.18
CA SER A 91 7.76 -0.63 -11.05
C SER A 91 9.17 -1.19 -10.68
N GLN A 92 9.42 -1.48 -9.41
CA GLN A 92 10.66 -2.11 -8.94
C GLN A 92 10.68 -3.61 -9.27
N LEU A 93 9.54 -4.29 -9.16
CA LEU A 93 9.39 -5.70 -9.55
C LEU A 93 9.51 -5.89 -11.05
N GLU A 94 8.94 -4.99 -11.85
CA GLU A 94 9.10 -5.00 -13.30
C GLU A 94 10.57 -4.77 -13.66
N LYS A 95 11.22 -3.75 -13.08
CA LYS A 95 12.63 -3.45 -13.36
C LYS A 95 13.59 -4.56 -12.91
N SER A 96 13.34 -5.20 -11.76
CA SER A 96 14.11 -6.35 -11.30
C SER A 96 13.80 -7.63 -12.08
N GLY A 97 12.54 -7.84 -12.48
CA GLY A 97 12.13 -8.92 -13.39
C GLY A 97 12.72 -8.76 -14.79
N GLN A 98 12.87 -7.52 -15.28
CA GLN A 98 13.50 -7.19 -16.55
C GLN A 98 15.03 -7.34 -16.48
N TYR A 99 15.65 -6.99 -15.35
CA TYR A 99 17.06 -7.28 -15.07
C TYR A 99 17.32 -8.80 -15.04
N ASN A 100 16.40 -9.57 -14.44
CA ASN A 100 16.46 -11.04 -14.48
C ASN A 100 16.23 -11.60 -15.89
N ARG A 101 15.37 -10.97 -16.72
CA ARG A 101 15.17 -11.34 -18.13
C ARG A 101 16.37 -11.00 -19.03
N GLY A 102 17.09 -9.92 -18.76
CA GLY A 102 18.31 -9.53 -19.47
C GLY A 102 19.54 -10.38 -19.11
N SER A 103 19.54 -11.02 -17.95
CA SER A 103 20.59 -11.97 -17.52
C SER A 103 20.19 -13.44 -17.68
N SER A 104 19.03 -13.73 -18.28
CA SER A 104 18.56 -15.08 -18.60
C SER A 104 18.85 -15.44 -20.06
N SER A 105 20.09 -15.25 -20.52
CA SER A 105 20.65 -16.04 -21.62
C SER A 105 21.69 -17.01 -21.05
N THR A 106 21.24 -17.93 -20.19
CA THR A 106 21.58 -19.37 -20.19
C THR A 106 20.95 -19.99 -18.94
N GLY A 107 19.98 -20.88 -19.13
CA GLY A 107 19.41 -21.68 -18.05
C GLY A 107 17.92 -21.46 -17.84
N SER A 108 17.14 -21.85 -18.84
CA SER A 108 15.72 -22.19 -18.78
C SER A 108 15.20 -22.59 -17.39
N GLN A 109 14.28 -21.81 -16.82
CA GLN A 109 13.28 -22.33 -15.88
C GLN A 109 11.91 -21.71 -16.19
N SER A 110 11.13 -22.51 -16.91
CA SER A 110 9.72 -22.35 -17.21
C SER A 110 8.88 -22.27 -15.93
N MET A 111 8.02 -21.25 -15.83
CA MET A 111 6.87 -21.30 -14.94
C MET A 111 5.90 -22.38 -15.43
N GLY A 112 5.63 -23.37 -14.58
CA GLY A 112 4.61 -24.38 -14.78
C GLY A 112 4.26 -25.02 -13.44
N SER A 113 3.10 -24.62 -12.90
CA SER A 113 2.20 -25.36 -11.99
C SER A 113 2.71 -26.64 -11.28
N GLN A 114 2.64 -26.60 -9.94
CA GLN A 114 2.63 -27.71 -8.94
C GLN A 114 3.98 -28.37 -8.61
N PRO A 115 4.24 -28.71 -7.33
CA PRO A 115 4.29 -30.14 -6.98
C PRO A 115 3.87 -30.53 -5.55
N THR A 116 3.35 -31.76 -5.51
CA THR A 116 3.16 -32.68 -4.38
C THR A 116 4.49 -33.04 -3.68
N LEU A 117 4.38 -33.44 -2.40
CA LEU A 117 5.41 -33.93 -1.46
C LEU A 117 6.63 -34.66 -2.07
N VAL A 118 7.85 -34.30 -1.64
CA VAL A 118 8.94 -35.26 -1.35
C VAL A 118 9.78 -34.75 -0.16
N ALA A 119 9.94 -35.60 0.85
CA ALA A 119 10.76 -35.34 2.04
C ALA A 119 12.25 -35.09 1.70
N PRO A 120 12.96 -34.19 2.41
CA PRO A 120 14.38 -33.98 2.17
C PRO A 120 15.17 -35.19 2.66
N ALA A 121 15.75 -35.96 1.73
CA ALA A 121 16.78 -36.93 2.05
C ALA A 121 17.91 -36.20 2.81
N MET A 122 18.13 -36.60 4.07
CA MET A 122 19.17 -36.04 4.95
C MET A 122 20.54 -36.20 4.28
N ARG A 123 21.06 -35.11 3.71
CA ARG A 123 22.41 -35.06 3.14
C ARG A 123 23.42 -35.14 4.29
N LYS A 124 24.15 -36.25 4.38
CA LYS A 124 25.31 -36.38 5.29
C LYS A 124 26.47 -35.58 4.71
N PHE A 125 27.16 -34.81 5.55
CA PHE A 125 28.35 -34.05 5.16
C PHE A 125 29.61 -34.78 5.63
N CYS A 126 30.71 -34.69 4.87
CA CYS A 126 31.98 -35.26 5.26
C CYS A 126 32.59 -34.47 6.42
N ALA A 127 32.90 -35.11 7.55
CA ALA A 127 33.52 -34.42 8.69
C ALA A 127 34.95 -33.92 8.40
N ASN A 128 35.61 -34.44 7.37
CA ASN A 128 37.01 -34.12 7.07
C ASN A 128 37.15 -32.97 6.04
N CYS A 129 36.26 -32.90 5.03
CA CYS A 129 36.33 -31.87 3.99
C CYS A 129 35.03 -31.05 3.80
N GLY A 130 33.99 -31.32 4.60
CA GLY A 130 32.72 -30.57 4.55
C GLY A 130 31.86 -30.79 3.31
N THR A 131 32.30 -31.63 2.37
CA THR A 131 31.54 -31.87 1.13
C THR A 131 30.27 -32.66 1.40
N ALA A 132 29.17 -32.29 0.73
CA ALA A 132 27.89 -32.98 0.82
C ALA A 132 28.00 -34.33 0.10
N LEU A 133 27.71 -35.42 0.80
CA LEU A 133 27.81 -36.77 0.25
C LEU A 133 26.43 -37.27 -0.20
N PRO A 134 26.37 -37.96 -1.35
CA PRO A 134 25.21 -38.78 -1.70
C PRO A 134 25.03 -39.86 -0.63
N GLY A 135 23.79 -40.13 -0.20
CA GLY A 135 23.52 -41.16 0.80
C GLY A 135 24.01 -42.55 0.33
N GLY A 136 24.73 -43.27 1.20
CA GLY A 136 25.18 -44.65 0.95
C GLY A 136 26.68 -44.84 0.63
N THR A 137 27.48 -43.76 0.61
CA THR A 137 28.93 -43.87 0.33
C THR A 137 29.74 -44.09 1.61
N THR A 138 30.58 -45.13 1.64
CA THR A 138 31.50 -45.45 2.75
C THR A 138 32.86 -44.76 2.65
N LYS A 139 33.16 -44.12 1.51
CA LYS A 139 34.39 -43.36 1.23
C LYS A 139 34.03 -42.02 0.61
N CYS A 140 34.66 -40.94 1.06
CA CYS A 140 34.48 -39.62 0.47
C CYS A 140 35.23 -39.53 -0.87
N PRO A 141 34.56 -39.17 -1.99
CA PRO A 141 35.21 -39.05 -3.29
C PRO A 141 36.14 -37.84 -3.42
N ASN A 142 36.00 -36.84 -2.53
CA ASN A 142 36.81 -35.62 -2.59
C ASN A 142 38.11 -35.72 -1.77
N CYS A 143 38.08 -36.40 -0.62
CA CYS A 143 39.27 -36.50 0.25
C CYS A 143 39.73 -37.94 0.52
N GLY A 144 39.05 -38.96 0.00
CA GLY A 144 39.42 -40.37 0.17
C GLY A 144 39.19 -40.94 1.59
N ALA A 145 38.74 -40.12 2.54
CA ALA A 145 38.47 -40.53 3.92
C ALA A 145 37.31 -41.53 3.99
N THR A 146 37.45 -42.58 4.78
CA THR A 146 36.34 -43.47 5.16
C THR A 146 35.35 -42.73 6.05
N LEU A 147 34.06 -42.86 5.75
CA LEU A 147 32.92 -42.18 6.40
C LEU A 147 32.23 -43.05 7.44
#